data_AF-A0A8S9NDQ6-F1
#
_entry.id   AF-A0A8S9NDQ6-F1
#
_cell.length_a   1.000
_cell.length_b   1.000
_cell.length_c   1.000
_cell.angle_alpha   90.00
_cell.angle_beta   90.00
_cell.angle_gamma   90.00
#
_symmetry.space_group_name_H-M   'P 1'
#
loop_
_entity.id
_entity.type
_entity.pdbx_description
1 polymer ?
#
loop_
_entity_poly.entity_id
_entity_poly.type
_entity_poly.pdbx_seq_one_letter_code
_entity_poly.pdbx_strand_id
1 'polypeptide(L)'
;MSKGKEVAVDRDRSKTSYVEELYHHLLNGVTWTPTRFADLDLLKELGLDSNIEAMLGHLKMPELLTMAYPVYGDVSCQFLSSLEVTYHDAPHVRQGCGKIRFKVNGRD
;
A
#
# COMPACT_ATOMS: atom_id res chain seq x y z
N MET A 1 8.47 18.62 -0.76
CA MET A 1 6.99 18.50 -0.86
C MET A 1 6.61 18.21 -2.30
N SER A 2 6.75 16.96 -2.76
CA SER A 2 6.30 16.59 -4.11
C SER A 2 4.82 16.24 -4.00
N LYS A 3 3.94 17.10 -4.51
CA LYS A 3 2.51 16.79 -4.64
C LYS A 3 2.41 15.57 -5.56
N GLY A 4 2.09 14.41 -5.00
CA GLY A 4 1.69 13.25 -5.80
C GLY A 4 0.59 13.71 -6.75
N LYS A 5 0.80 13.55 -8.05
CA LYS A 5 -0.24 13.83 -9.05
C LYS A 5 -1.43 12.97 -8.69
N GLU A 6 -2.51 13.61 -8.28
CA GLU A 6 -3.81 12.98 -8.16
C GLU A 6 -4.25 12.61 -9.58
N VAL A 7 -3.93 11.38 -9.98
CA VAL A 7 -4.39 10.81 -11.23
C VAL A 7 -5.83 10.35 -10.98
N ALA A 8 -6.74 11.32 -10.93
CA ALA A 8 -8.17 11.08 -11.06
C ALA A 8 -8.45 10.77 -12.53
N VAL A 9 -8.01 9.59 -12.99
CA VAL A 9 -8.55 9.01 -14.21
C VAL A 9 -9.94 8.53 -13.81
N ASP A 10 -10.96 9.25 -14.27
CA ASP A 10 -12.35 8.85 -14.19
C ASP A 10 -12.46 7.46 -14.85
N ARG A 11 -12.39 6.42 -14.02
CA ARG A 11 -12.36 5.03 -14.49
C ARG A 11 -13.74 4.72 -15.01
N ASP A 12 -13.82 4.44 -16.31
CA ASP A 12 -15.01 3.91 -16.94
C ASP A 12 -15.41 2.60 -16.25
N ARG A 13 -16.40 2.68 -15.35
CA ARG A 13 -16.90 1.55 -14.56
C ARG A 13 -17.55 0.46 -15.43
N SER A 14 -17.80 0.74 -16.71
CA SER A 14 -18.34 -0.24 -17.66
C SER A 14 -17.28 -1.15 -18.28
N LYS A 15 -15.99 -0.81 -18.16
CA LYS A 15 -14.88 -1.62 -18.66
C LYS A 15 -14.36 -2.58 -17.59
N THR A 16 -14.48 -3.88 -17.85
CA THR A 16 -13.74 -4.88 -17.08
C THR A 16 -12.29 -4.86 -17.52
N SER A 17 -11.39 -4.31 -16.70
CA SER A 17 -9.95 -4.43 -16.92
C SER A 17 -9.51 -5.86 -16.65
N TYR A 18 -8.71 -6.44 -17.54
CA TYR A 18 -8.17 -7.79 -17.37
C TYR A 18 -7.04 -7.77 -16.32
N VAL A 19 -6.89 -8.85 -15.55
CA VAL A 19 -5.93 -8.93 -14.42
C VAL A 19 -4.51 -8.64 -14.89
N GLU A 20 -4.11 -9.16 -16.06
CA GLU A 20 -2.79 -8.97 -16.66
C GLU A 20 -2.54 -7.51 -17.06
N GLU A 21 -3.57 -6.79 -17.52
CA GLU A 21 -3.45 -5.36 -17.84
C GLU A 21 -3.23 -4.53 -16.57
N LEU A 22 -3.95 -4.85 -15.49
CA LEU A 22 -3.78 -4.21 -14.19
C LEU A 22 -2.41 -4.53 -13.58
N TYR A 23 -1.95 -5.77 -13.70
CA TYR A 23 -0.61 -6.18 -13.24
C TYR A 23 0.48 -5.36 -13.94
N HIS A 24 0.45 -5.28 -15.28
CA HIS A 24 1.43 -4.50 -16.03
C HIS A 24 1.34 -3.00 -15.73
N HIS A 25 0.13 -2.47 -15.50
CA HIS A 25 -0.04 -1.08 -15.12
C HIS A 25 0.56 -0.79 -13.73
N LEU A 26 0.35 -1.67 -12.74
CA LEU A 26 0.92 -1.53 -11.40
C LEU A 26 2.44 -1.71 -11.40
N LEU A 27 2.96 -2.64 -12.20
CA LEU A 27 4.39 -2.92 -12.30
C LEU A 27 5.16 -1.73 -12.89
N ASN A 28 4.60 -1.09 -13.93
CA ASN A 28 5.27 -0.02 -14.67
C ASN A 28 4.88 1.40 -14.23
N GLY A 29 3.69 1.56 -13.64
CA GLY A 29 3.09 2.86 -13.34
C GLY A 29 3.20 3.30 -11.89
N VAL A 30 3.57 2.41 -10.97
CA VAL A 30 3.68 2.71 -9.53
C VAL A 30 5.14 2.74 -9.11
N THR A 31 5.55 3.82 -8.42
CA THR A 31 6.85 3.87 -7.75
C THR A 31 6.77 3.11 -6.43
N TRP A 32 7.39 1.94 -6.41
CA TRP A 32 7.50 1.09 -5.22
C TRP A 32 8.66 1.55 -4.34
N THR A 33 8.39 2.45 -3.39
CA THR A 33 9.41 2.89 -2.43
C THR A 33 9.70 1.79 -1.41
N PRO A 34 10.98 1.43 -1.19
CA PRO A 34 11.37 0.51 -0.12
C PRO A 34 10.74 0.89 1.21
N THR A 35 10.09 -0.08 1.83
CA THR A 35 9.49 0.15 3.15
C THR A 35 10.61 0.22 4.17
N ARG A 36 10.62 1.29 4.96
CA ARG A 36 11.44 1.37 6.18
C ARG A 36 10.52 1.07 7.35
N PHE A 37 10.97 0.26 8.31
CA PHE A 37 10.17 -0.01 9.50
C PHE A 37 9.96 1.22 10.37
N ALA A 38 10.92 2.16 10.33
CA ALA A 38 10.87 3.37 11.12
C ALA A 38 10.56 4.59 10.27
N ASP A 39 9.51 5.31 10.65
CA ASP A 39 9.33 6.70 10.26
C ASP A 39 10.28 7.57 11.10
N LEU A 40 11.48 7.82 10.56
CA LEU A 40 12.54 8.53 11.26
C LEU A 40 12.17 9.98 11.59
N ASP A 41 11.33 10.61 10.76
CA ASP A 41 10.91 11.99 10.98
C ASP A 41 9.92 12.04 12.15
N LEU A 42 8.98 11.10 12.20
CA LEU A 42 8.07 10.95 13.34
C LEU A 42 8.81 10.61 14.64
N LEU A 43 9.80 9.72 14.60
CA LEU A 43 10.60 9.37 15.79
C LEU A 43 11.34 10.58 16.36
N LYS A 44 11.87 11.45 15.49
CA LYS A 44 12.49 12.71 15.91
C LYS A 44 11.48 13.70 16.47
N GLU A 45 10.31 13.83 15.84
CA GLU A 45 9.23 14.70 16.33
C GLU A 45 8.79 14.31 17.74
N LEU A 46 8.71 13.01 18.02
CA LEU A 46 8.33 12.48 19.32
C LEU A 46 9.49 12.43 20.33
N GLY A 47 10.72 12.77 19.94
CA GLY A 47 11.91 12.67 20.78
C GLY A 47 12.25 11.23 21.20
N LEU A 48 11.87 10.25 20.39
CA LEU A 48 12.06 8.81 20.65
C LEU A 48 13.26 8.21 19.90
N ASP A 49 13.83 8.95 18.95
CA ASP A 49 14.92 8.51 18.08
C ASP A 49 16.10 7.92 18.85
N SER A 50 16.63 8.66 19.84
CA SER A 50 17.77 8.24 20.66
C SER A 50 17.47 7.02 21.55
N ASN A 51 16.27 6.96 22.13
CA ASN A 51 15.84 5.84 22.97
C ASN A 51 15.69 4.54 22.15
N ILE A 52 15.12 4.65 20.96
CA ILE A 52 14.94 3.50 20.06
C ILE A 52 16.29 3.07 19.47
N GLU A 53 17.18 3.98 19.10
CA GLU A 53 18.56 3.64 18.69
C GLU A 53 19.29 2.87 19.79
N ALA A 54 19.24 3.34 21.03
CA ALA A 54 19.88 2.67 22.17
C ALA A 54 19.28 1.27 22.40
N MET A 55 17.96 1.14 22.41
CA MET A 55 17.26 -0.14 22.58
C MET A 55 17.67 -1.14 21.48
N LEU A 56 17.67 -0.71 20.22
CA LEU A 56 18.05 -1.56 19.09
C LEU A 56 19.54 -1.92 19.10
N GLY A 57 20.40 -1.01 19.56
CA GLY A 57 21.81 -1.29 19.83
C GLY A 57 21.99 -2.41 20.86
N HIS A 58 21.22 -2.38 21.97
CA HIS A 58 21.24 -3.44 22.99
C HIS A 58 20.72 -4.79 22.45
N LEU A 59 19.75 -4.77 21.55
CA LEU A 59 19.24 -5.97 20.87
C LEU A 59 20.17 -6.47 19.75
N LYS A 60 21.29 -5.79 19.49
CA LYS A 60 22.22 -6.07 18.38
C LYS A 60 21.54 -5.99 17.00
N MET A 61 20.57 -5.08 16.85
CA MET A 61 19.85 -4.84 15.60
C MET A 61 19.83 -3.34 15.22
N PRO A 62 20.96 -2.61 15.26
CA PRO A 62 20.98 -1.18 14.99
C PRO A 62 20.56 -0.82 13.55
N GLU A 63 20.72 -1.75 12.61
CA GLU A 63 20.39 -1.56 11.20
C GLU A 63 18.87 -1.52 10.92
N LEU A 64 18.01 -1.89 11.88
CA LEU A 64 16.56 -1.89 11.70
C LEU A 64 15.97 -0.52 11.34
N LEU A 65 16.59 0.56 11.80
CA LEU A 65 16.15 1.93 11.53
C LEU A 65 16.53 2.44 10.14
N THR A 66 17.58 1.87 9.55
CA THR A 66 18.19 2.34 8.31
C THR A 66 17.99 1.37 7.15
N MET A 67 17.67 0.11 7.44
CA MET A 67 17.43 -0.92 6.45
C MET A 67 16.18 -0.59 5.65
N ALA A 68 16.39 -0.38 4.36
CA ALA A 68 15.33 -0.38 3.38
C ALA A 68 14.98 -1.85 3.06
N TYR A 69 13.76 -2.26 3.37
CA TYR A 69 13.32 -3.61 3.04
C TYR A 69 12.98 -3.69 1.56
N PRO A 70 13.33 -4.81 0.90
CA PRO A 70 12.96 -5.00 -0.48
C PRO A 70 11.44 -4.88 -0.60
N VAL A 71 10.99 -4.09 -1.57
CA VAL A 71 9.58 -4.10 -1.93
C VAL A 71 9.32 -5.38 -2.69
N TYR A 72 8.34 -6.16 -2.25
CA TYR A 72 7.83 -7.30 -3.00
C TYR A 72 6.93 -6.80 -4.14
N GLY A 73 7.54 -6.13 -5.12
CA GLY A 73 6.82 -5.45 -6.22
C GLY A 73 5.91 -6.40 -6.98
N ASP A 74 6.44 -7.55 -7.42
CA ASP A 74 5.67 -8.55 -8.15
C ASP A 74 4.50 -9.11 -7.36
N VAL A 75 4.75 -9.51 -6.10
CA VAL A 75 3.71 -10.07 -5.22
C VAL A 75 2.62 -9.03 -4.92
N SER A 76 3.04 -7.78 -4.69
CA SER A 76 2.12 -6.66 -4.49
C SER A 76 1.27 -6.40 -5.74
N CYS A 77 1.88 -6.41 -6.93
CA CYS A 77 1.17 -6.23 -8.19
C CYS A 77 0.20 -7.37 -8.46
N GLN A 78 0.60 -8.63 -8.24
CA GLN A 78 -0.28 -9.80 -8.38
C GLN A 78 -1.47 -9.71 -7.43
N PHE A 79 -1.22 -9.41 -6.16
CA PHE A 79 -2.28 -9.28 -5.17
C PHE A 79 -3.26 -8.16 -5.55
N LEU A 80 -2.75 -6.95 -5.81
CA LEU A 80 -3.59 -5.78 -6.11
C LEU A 80 -4.36 -5.92 -7.43
N SER A 81 -3.78 -6.55 -8.45
CA SER A 81 -4.46 -6.82 -9.73
C SER A 81 -5.57 -7.87 -9.61
N SER A 82 -5.54 -8.71 -8.57
CA SER A 82 -6.59 -9.70 -8.27
C SER A 82 -7.76 -9.15 -7.43
N LEU A 83 -7.69 -7.90 -6.98
CA LEU A 83 -8.74 -7.31 -6.13
C LEU A 83 -9.96 -6.92 -6.96
N GLU A 84 -11.09 -7.59 -6.69
CA GLU A 84 -12.39 -7.21 -7.21
C GLU A 84 -13.15 -6.37 -6.17
N VAL A 85 -13.71 -5.24 -6.62
CA VAL A 85 -14.54 -4.38 -5.76
C VAL A 85 -15.98 -4.45 -6.25
N THR A 86 -16.87 -4.94 -5.38
CA THR A 86 -18.32 -4.84 -5.61
C THR A 86 -18.84 -3.55 -4.97
N TYR A 87 -19.30 -2.62 -5.81
CA TYR A 87 -19.97 -1.41 -5.34
C TYR A 87 -21.45 -1.72 -5.08
N HIS A 88 -21.94 -1.36 -3.90
CA HIS A 88 -23.36 -1.47 -3.57
C HIS A 88 -24.00 -0.08 -3.61
N ASP A 89 -24.58 0.25 -4.77
CA ASP A 89 -25.33 1.50 -4.94
C ASP A 89 -26.79 1.26 -4.52
N ALA A 90 -27.14 1.67 -3.30
CA ALA A 90 -28.53 1.73 -2.86
C ALA A 90 -29.04 3.19 -2.93
N PRO A 91 -30.34 3.43 -3.22
CA PRO A 91 -30.88 4.78 -3.43
C PRO A 91 -30.65 5.78 -2.28
N HIS A 92 -30.38 5.27 -1.07
CA HIS A 92 -30.13 6.06 0.14
C HIS A 92 -28.63 6.18 0.51
N VAL A 93 -27.74 5.48 -0.19
CA VAL A 93 -26.29 5.53 0.06
C VAL A 93 -25.70 6.61 -0.86
N ARG A 94 -25.69 7.85 -0.37
CA ARG A 94 -25.09 8.98 -1.11
C ARG A 94 -23.57 9.09 -0.90
N GLN A 95 -23.05 8.48 0.16
CA GLN A 95 -21.63 8.37 0.52
C GLN A 95 -21.52 7.28 1.60
N GLY A 96 -20.59 6.34 1.45
CA GLY A 96 -20.40 5.26 2.41
C GLY A 96 -19.09 4.51 2.20
N CYS A 97 -18.50 4.04 3.30
CA CYS A 97 -17.27 3.26 3.30
C CYS A 97 -17.50 1.92 2.60
N GLY A 98 -16.83 1.71 1.46
CA GLY A 98 -16.81 0.41 0.80
C GLY A 98 -16.22 -0.67 1.70
N LYS A 99 -16.68 -1.92 1.57
CA LYS A 99 -16.11 -3.08 2.26
C LYS A 99 -15.31 -3.91 1.27
N ILE A 100 -14.02 -4.09 1.52
CA ILE A 100 -13.18 -5.04 0.78
C ILE A 100 -13.40 -6.43 1.41
N ARG A 101 -13.70 -7.44 0.60
CA ARG A 101 -13.72 -8.85 1.02
C ARG A 101 -12.57 -9.58 0.34
N PHE A 102 -11.80 -10.33 1.12
CA PHE A 102 -10.74 -11.19 0.60
C PHE A 102 -11.27 -12.61 0.53
N LYS A 103 -11.25 -13.20 -0.67
CA LYS A 103 -11.64 -14.59 -0.89
C LYS A 103 -10.38 -15.45 -0.91
N VAL A 104 -10.07 -16.11 0.20
CA VAL A 104 -8.97 -17.08 0.24
C VAL A 104 -9.52 -18.44 -0.20
N ASN A 105 -8.96 -19.00 -1.28
CA ASN A 105 -9.34 -20.32 -1.82
C ASN A 105 -10.80 -20.45 -2.30
N GLY A 106 -11.38 -19.40 -2.89
CA GLY A 106 -12.64 -19.53 -3.64
C GLY A 106 -13.90 -19.80 -2.81
N ARG A 107 -13.88 -19.62 -1.49
CA ARG A 107 -15.11 -19.60 -0.65
C ARG A 107 -15.26 -18.23 0.01
N ASP A 108 -16.46 -17.66 -0.14
CA ASP A 108 -16.83 -16.32 0.32
C ASP A 108 -16.84 -16.17 1.86
#